data_AF-A0A661VNM2-F1
#
_entry.id   AF-A0A661VNM2-F1
#
_cell.length_a   1.000
_cell.length_b   1.000
_cell.length_c   1.000
_cell.angle_alpha   90.00
_cell.angle_beta   90.00
_cell.angle_gamma   90.00
#
_symmetry.space_group_name_H-M   'P 1'
#
loop_
_entity.id
_entity.type
_entity.pdbx_description
1 polymer ?
#
loop_
_entity_poly.entity_id
_entity_poly.type
_entity_poly.pdbx_seq_one_letter_code
_entity_poly.pdbx_strand_id
1 'polypeptide(L)'
;MSTQAEGLRPETRPETKTPEMTPEQREFLDAMNQLILSAQELSYVVALLPNELIEKHPELRELVEAAKNVVRATWTFHKLIKQRMRR
;
A
#
# COMPACT_ATOMS: atom_id res chain seq x y z
N MET A 1 -44.30 50.66 3.02
CA MET A 1 -44.42 49.72 1.89
C MET A 1 -43.29 50.07 0.93
N SER A 2 -42.27 49.26 0.64
CA SER A 2 -42.09 47.83 0.79
C SER A 2 -40.60 47.51 0.84
N THR A 3 -40.21 46.59 1.72
CA THR A 3 -38.90 45.92 1.77
C THR A 3 -38.81 44.98 0.57
N GLN A 4 -37.84 45.18 -0.33
CA GLN A 4 -37.47 44.15 -1.31
C GLN A 4 -36.38 43.28 -0.70
N ALA A 5 -36.73 42.02 -0.44
CA ALA A 5 -35.80 40.98 -0.03
C ALA A 5 -34.99 40.54 -1.25
N GLU A 6 -33.68 40.76 -1.22
CA GLU A 6 -32.73 40.17 -2.16
C GLU A 6 -32.73 38.65 -1.98
N GLY A 7 -33.04 37.95 -3.07
CA GLY A 7 -33.08 36.49 -3.13
C GLY A 7 -31.70 35.89 -3.00
N LEU A 8 -31.45 35.23 -1.86
CA LEU A 8 -30.37 34.27 -1.68
C LEU A 8 -30.59 33.08 -2.63
N ARG A 9 -29.87 33.05 -3.76
CA ARG A 9 -29.76 31.83 -4.57
C ARG A 9 -28.75 30.89 -3.89
N PRO A 10 -29.12 29.65 -3.52
CA PRO A 10 -28.13 28.68 -3.10
C PRO A 10 -27.30 28.25 -4.32
N GLU A 11 -26.02 28.63 -4.34
CA GLU A 11 -25.05 28.05 -5.25
C GLU A 11 -24.89 26.56 -4.91
N THR A 12 -25.51 25.69 -5.70
CA THR A 12 -25.25 24.25 -5.69
C THR A 12 -23.81 24.04 -6.12
N ARG A 13 -22.92 23.80 -5.15
CA ARG A 13 -21.56 23.35 -5.42
C ARG A 13 -21.66 22.00 -6.14
N PRO A 14 -20.95 21.79 -7.26
CA PRO A 14 -20.91 20.48 -7.90
C PRO A 14 -20.31 19.49 -6.90
N GLU A 15 -21.10 18.50 -6.50
CA GLU A 15 -20.62 17.35 -5.73
C GLU A 15 -19.56 16.65 -6.56
N THR A 16 -18.30 16.74 -6.13
CA THR A 16 -17.20 15.95 -6.68
C THR A 16 -17.47 14.49 -6.33
N LYS A 17 -18.18 13.79 -7.21
CA LYS A 17 -18.30 12.33 -7.18
C LYS A 17 -16.89 11.75 -7.21
N THR A 18 -16.44 11.29 -6.05
CA THR A 18 -15.20 10.54 -5.96
C THR A 18 -15.41 9.27 -6.77
N PRO A 19 -14.53 8.91 -7.72
CA PRO A 19 -14.72 7.69 -8.50
C PRO A 19 -14.83 6.49 -7.56
N GLU A 20 -15.96 5.79 -7.59
CA GLU A 20 -16.13 4.55 -6.84
C GLU A 20 -15.26 3.47 -7.47
N MET A 21 -14.43 2.81 -6.67
CA MET A 21 -13.58 1.71 -7.14
C MET A 21 -14.43 0.52 -7.60
N THR A 22 -14.04 -0.10 -8.71
CA THR A 22 -14.67 -1.36 -9.16
C THR A 22 -14.32 -2.51 -8.20
N PRO A 23 -15.13 -3.59 -8.18
CA PRO A 23 -14.82 -4.78 -7.38
C PRO A 23 -13.44 -5.37 -7.68
N GLU A 24 -13.05 -5.46 -8.96
CA GLU A 24 -11.73 -6.00 -9.34
C GLU A 24 -10.58 -5.13 -8.83
N GLN A 25 -10.75 -3.80 -8.87
CA GLN A 25 -9.76 -2.87 -8.33
C GLN A 25 -9.59 -3.03 -6.81
N ARG A 26 -10.68 -3.31 -6.09
CA ARG A 26 -10.64 -3.57 -4.65
C ARG A 26 -9.89 -4.87 -4.35
N GLU A 27 -10.26 -5.96 -5.01
CA GLU A 27 -9.59 -7.26 -4.84
C GLU A 27 -8.08 -7.17 -5.13
N PHE A 28 -7.72 -6.45 -6.19
CA PHE A 28 -6.32 -6.22 -6.54
C PHE A 28 -5.57 -5.44 -5.44
N LEU A 29 -6.17 -4.36 -4.91
CA LEU A 29 -5.56 -3.60 -3.80
C LEU A 29 -5.47 -4.42 -2.51
N ASP A 30 -6.46 -5.26 -2.22
CA ASP A 30 -6.44 -6.13 -1.05
C ASP A 30 -5.32 -7.17 -1.17
N ALA A 31 -5.17 -7.82 -2.33
CA ALA A 31 -4.06 -8.73 -2.59
C ALA A 31 -2.69 -8.04 -2.44
N MET A 32 -2.57 -6.80 -2.92
CA MET A 32 -1.37 -6.00 -2.74
C MET A 32 -1.08 -5.68 -1.27
N ASN A 33 -2.09 -5.29 -0.51
CA ASN A 33 -1.94 -5.01 0.92
C ASN A 33 -1.49 -6.27 1.67
N GLN A 34 -2.08 -7.43 1.37
CA GLN A 34 -1.67 -8.71 1.95
C GLN A 34 -0.20 -9.02 1.64
N LEU A 35 0.22 -8.85 0.38
CA LEU A 35 1.61 -9.10 -0.02
C LEU A 35 2.60 -8.20 0.74
N ILE A 36 2.25 -6.93 0.96
CA ILE A 36 3.10 -5.98 1.71
C ILE A 36 3.18 -6.39 3.18
N LEU A 37 2.05 -6.73 3.80
CA LEU A 37 2.02 -7.17 5.19
C LEU A 37 2.86 -8.43 5.39
N SER A 38 2.72 -9.44 4.52
CA SER A 38 3.53 -10.65 4.57
C SER A 38 5.02 -10.36 4.39
N ALA A 39 5.39 -9.44 3.50
CA ALA A 39 6.79 -9.04 3.33
C ALA A 39 7.34 -8.29 4.55
N GLN A 40 6.53 -7.47 5.22
CA GLN A 40 6.90 -6.80 6.46
C GLN A 40 7.11 -7.81 7.59
N GLU A 41 6.17 -8.75 7.76
CA GLU A 41 6.29 -9.83 8.73
C GLU A 41 7.56 -10.66 8.51
N LEU A 42 7.83 -11.07 7.27
CA LEU A 42 9.07 -11.77 6.92
C LEU A 42 10.30 -10.94 7.28
N SER A 43 10.30 -9.65 7.00
CA SER A 43 11.40 -8.76 7.36
C SER A 43 11.63 -8.70 8.87
N TYR A 44 10.57 -8.68 9.67
CA TYR A 44 10.68 -8.69 11.13
C TYR A 44 11.21 -10.01 11.66
N VAL A 45 10.66 -11.15 11.20
CA VAL A 45 11.09 -12.48 11.65
C VAL A 45 12.57 -12.70 11.34
N VAL A 46 13.01 -12.32 10.14
CA VAL A 46 14.42 -12.45 9.73
C VAL A 46 15.34 -11.54 10.54
N ALA A 47 14.89 -10.34 10.91
CA ALA A 47 15.67 -9.41 11.72
C ALA A 47 15.85 -9.86 13.18
N LEU A 48 15.02 -10.79 13.67
CA LEU A 48 15.14 -11.36 15.01
C LEU A 48 16.15 -12.51 15.10
N LEU A 49 16.69 -12.98 13.97
CA LEU A 49 17.68 -14.05 13.98
C LEU A 49 19.00 -13.55 14.58
N PRO A 50 19.55 -14.23 15.61
CA PRO A 50 20.85 -13.88 16.17
C PRO A 50 21.97 -14.03 15.14
N ASN A 51 22.88 -13.05 15.09
CA ASN A 51 24.02 -13.09 14.16
C ASN A 51 24.90 -14.31 14.40
N GLU A 52 25.09 -14.74 15.66
CA GLU A 52 25.90 -15.92 15.95
C GLU A 52 25.29 -17.20 15.36
N LEU A 53 23.96 -17.26 15.23
CA LEU A 53 23.28 -18.40 14.61
C LEU A 53 23.48 -18.41 13.09
N ILE A 54 23.41 -17.23 12.46
CA ILE A 54 23.63 -17.08 11.02
C ILE A 54 25.08 -17.42 10.64
N GLU A 55 26.05 -17.01 11.46
CA GLU A 55 27.47 -17.30 11.21
C GLU A 55 27.81 -18.79 11.37
N LYS A 56 27.13 -19.48 12.30
CA LYS A 56 27.33 -20.93 12.52
C LYS A 56 26.69 -21.81 11.46
N HIS A 57 25.69 -21.29 10.75
CA HIS A 57 24.85 -22.04 9.80
C HIS A 57 24.79 -21.30 8.46
N PRO A 58 25.72 -21.59 7.51
CA PRO A 58 25.76 -20.94 6.20
C PRO A 58 24.44 -20.99 5.43
N GLU A 59 23.65 -22.05 5.59
CA GLU A 59 22.32 -22.21 5.03
C GLU A 59 21.32 -21.15 5.52
N LEU A 60 21.46 -20.68 6.77
CA LEU A 60 20.64 -19.59 7.29
C LEU A 60 21.03 -18.25 6.67
N ARG A 61 22.31 -18.05 6.33
CA ARG A 61 22.74 -16.85 5.61
C ARG A 61 22.09 -16.78 4.23
N GLU A 62 22.05 -17.90 3.50
CA GLU A 62 21.36 -17.96 2.21
C GLU A 62 19.85 -17.71 2.34
N LEU A 63 19.22 -18.29 3.35
CA LEU A 63 17.81 -18.06 3.66
C LEU A 63 17.51 -16.57 3.96
N VAL A 64 18.34 -15.94 4.79
CA VAL A 64 18.22 -14.51 5.15
C VAL A 64 18.34 -13.64 3.91
N GLU A 65 19.31 -13.91 3.03
CA GLU A 65 19.47 -13.15 1.79
C GLU A 65 18.32 -13.37 0.81
N ALA A 66 17.83 -14.60 0.67
CA ALA A 66 16.65 -14.90 -0.14
C ALA A 66 15.43 -14.12 0.37
N ALA A 67 15.19 -14.11 1.68
CA ALA A 67 14.10 -13.35 2.29
C ALA A 67 14.23 -11.84 2.06
N LYS A 68 15.43 -11.26 2.23
CA LYS A 68 15.69 -9.83 1.91
C LYS A 68 15.39 -9.52 0.45
N ASN A 69 15.73 -10.42 -0.47
CA ASN A 69 15.45 -10.23 -1.89
C ASN A 69 13.94 -10.23 -2.19
N VAL A 70 13.17 -11.12 -1.55
CA VAL A 70 11.70 -11.12 -1.65
C VAL A 70 11.13 -9.80 -1.15
N VAL A 71 11.55 -9.31 0.02
CA VAL A 71 11.07 -8.02 0.57
C VAL A 71 11.37 -6.86 -0.37
N ARG A 72 12.60 -6.78 -0.92
CA ARG A 72 12.99 -5.76 -1.90
C ARG A 72 12.17 -5.84 -3.18
N ALA A 73 11.96 -7.04 -3.71
CA ALA A 73 11.18 -7.26 -4.92
C ALA A 73 9.72 -6.81 -4.72
N THR A 74 9.10 -7.21 -3.60
CA THR A 74 7.75 -6.79 -3.21
C THR A 74 7.64 -5.27 -3.12
N TRP A 75 8.59 -4.61 -2.47
CA TRP A 75 8.59 -3.15 -2.37
C TRP A 75 8.74 -2.45 -3.71
N THR A 76 9.59 -2.98 -4.59
CA THR A 76 9.80 -2.47 -5.94
C THR A 76 8.54 -2.61 -6.77
N PHE A 77 7.91 -3.78 -6.74
CA PHE A 77 6.63 -4.04 -7.38
C PHE A 77 5.54 -3.09 -6.88
N HIS A 78 5.40 -2.92 -5.57
CA HIS A 78 4.45 -1.98 -4.97
C HIS A 78 4.61 -0.55 -5.47
N LYS A 79 5.85 -0.06 -5.52
CA LYS A 79 6.15 1.28 -6.05
C LYS A 79 5.71 1.43 -7.50
N LEU A 80 5.99 0.45 -8.35
CA LEU A 80 5.62 0.48 -9.77
C LEU A 80 4.10 0.52 -9.95
N ILE A 81 3.37 -0.29 -9.18
CA ILE A 81 1.90 -0.29 -9.24
C ILE A 81 1.32 1.04 -8.75
N LYS A 82 1.78 1.56 -7.61
CA LYS A 82 1.32 2.87 -7.11
C LYS A 82 1.59 4.02 -8.09
N GLN A 83 2.70 3.98 -8.82
CA GLN A 83 2.99 4.96 -9.87
C GLN A 83 2.02 4.83 -11.05
N ARG A 84 1.66 3.60 -11.43
CA ARG A 84 0.73 3.35 -12.53
C ARG A 84 -0.71 3.71 -12.20
N MET A 85 -1.16 3.49 -10.96
CA MET A 85 -2.51 3.85 -10.52
C MET A 85 -2.72 5.34 -10.24
N ARG A 86 -1.63 6.12 -10.17
CA ARG A 86 -1.68 7.58 -10.01
C ARG A 86 -1.77 8.35 -11.34
N ARG A 87 -1.54 7.67 -12.47
CA ARG A 87 -1.71 8.21 -13.82
C ARG A 87 -3.10 7.85 -14.33
#